data_AF-A0A8K0D620-F1
#
_entry.id   AF-A0A8K0D620-F1
#
_cell.length_a   1.000
_cell.length_b   1.000
_cell.length_c   1.000
_cell.angle_alpha   90.00
_cell.angle_beta   90.00
_cell.angle_gamma   90.00
#
_symmetry.space_group_name_H-M   'P 1'
#
loop_
_entity.id
_entity.type
_entity.pdbx_description
1 polymer ?
#
loop_
_entity_poly.entity_id
_entity_poly.type
_entity_poly.pdbx_seq_one_letter_code
_entity_poly.pdbx_strand_id
1 'polypeptide(L)'
;MTGSTPSQAQVRLFVFQNFEEGRELVDYLLPDFNPTPSFVNEITNETVKNFTLDLLKIWPELARKVSDKVIQNQEQYSLIPVPNGFIIPGGRFREYYYWDSYWIIDGLLISGMNETAQGMIENFMSLVERFGFVPNGGRIYYLKRSQPPLLTPMTYIYFQQTRNITWLKSHIKTLAKELNYWVNQTVKVTKNKKVYTLAHYDAESAGPRPESYREDLLTASYFTDPQKQDQVYIDLKSGAESGWDFSTRWVFDENGGNSANLSHIQTRRVIPVDLNAFLCGAYKDISQLYYALGQVTESFLWQQKHLKIRTAIDAVLWDEKDGIWYDYDIKLNKHRRLFYPSSVTPLWSKCFEQNKGQELGKRVLNYLQDKHALGYLGGIPTSNDFTREQWDFPNAWPPLQDIVVRGLDNLRYKPAQEEAKVLARRWVNANMIGYQESGEMFEKYDAVVPGQYGEGGEYEVQAGFGWSNGVALRFIYNYYRKI
;
A
#
# COMPACT_ATOMS: atom_id res chain seq x y z
N MET A 1 -44.47 -3.26 -19.04
CA MET A 1 -44.52 -3.69 -17.63
C MET A 1 -44.22 -5.19 -17.59
N THR A 2 -43.11 -5.61 -16.99
CA THR A 2 -42.52 -6.96 -17.10
C THR A 2 -43.03 -7.98 -16.06
N GLY A 3 -44.17 -7.74 -15.41
CA GLY A 3 -44.72 -8.69 -14.43
C GLY A 3 -43.77 -9.03 -13.26
N SER A 4 -42.85 -8.13 -12.92
CA SER A 4 -41.81 -8.30 -11.89
C SER A 4 -40.79 -9.43 -12.13
N THR A 5 -40.72 -10.01 -13.33
CA THR A 5 -39.76 -11.06 -13.71
C THR A 5 -39.10 -10.76 -15.06
N PRO A 6 -38.21 -9.74 -15.14
CA PRO A 6 -37.56 -9.39 -16.41
C PRO A 6 -36.62 -10.52 -16.88
N SER A 7 -36.60 -10.76 -18.19
CA SER A 7 -35.62 -11.68 -18.80
C SER A 7 -34.21 -11.08 -18.78
N GLN A 8 -33.18 -11.91 -18.91
CA GLN A 8 -31.79 -11.45 -18.97
C GLN A 8 -31.58 -10.42 -20.10
N ALA A 9 -32.22 -10.60 -21.25
CA ALA A 9 -32.14 -9.67 -22.38
C ALA A 9 -32.77 -8.30 -22.03
N GLN A 10 -33.89 -8.30 -21.29
CA GLN A 10 -34.53 -7.07 -20.83
C GLN A 10 -33.67 -6.32 -19.82
N VAL A 11 -33.03 -7.02 -18.88
CA VAL A 11 -32.10 -6.39 -17.93
C VAL A 11 -30.90 -5.79 -18.66
N ARG A 12 -30.29 -6.53 -19.60
CA ARG A 12 -29.18 -6.01 -20.42
C ARG A 12 -29.57 -4.76 -21.21
N LEU A 13 -30.75 -4.77 -21.83
CA LEU A 13 -31.25 -3.61 -22.57
C LEU A 13 -31.50 -2.42 -21.64
N PHE A 14 -32.09 -2.64 -20.46
CA PHE A 14 -32.27 -1.60 -19.46
C PHE A 14 -30.94 -1.00 -19.03
N VAL A 15 -29.93 -1.82 -18.71
CA VAL A 15 -28.59 -1.33 -18.35
C VAL A 15 -27.99 -0.50 -19.47
N PHE A 16 -28.01 -1.01 -20.70
CA PHE A 16 -27.49 -0.30 -21.87
C PHE A 16 -28.18 1.05 -22.13
N GLN A 17 -29.49 1.15 -21.87
CA GLN A 17 -30.27 2.36 -22.11
C GLN A 17 -30.13 3.42 -21.00
N ASN A 18 -29.71 3.02 -19.78
CA ASN A 18 -29.76 3.89 -18.60
C ASN A 18 -28.40 4.18 -17.97
N PHE A 19 -27.33 3.46 -18.34
CA PHE A 19 -26.00 3.63 -17.77
C PHE A 19 -24.94 3.76 -18.86
N GLU A 20 -24.01 4.70 -18.66
CA GLU A 20 -22.83 4.89 -19.51
C GLU A 20 -21.56 4.42 -18.79
N GLU A 21 -20.61 3.86 -19.54
CA GLU A 21 -19.28 3.53 -19.02
C GLU A 21 -18.24 4.58 -19.45
N GLY A 22 -17.32 4.95 -18.54
CA GLY A 22 -15.98 5.39 -18.94
C GLY A 22 -15.78 6.84 -19.40
N ARG A 23 -16.50 7.83 -18.84
CA ARG A 23 -16.29 9.27 -19.15
C ARG A 23 -15.99 10.17 -17.94
N GLU A 24 -15.54 9.55 -16.85
CA GLU A 24 -15.37 10.24 -15.57
C GLU A 24 -14.05 11.00 -15.46
N LEU A 25 -13.03 10.54 -16.20
CA LEU A 25 -11.70 11.11 -16.23
C LEU A 25 -11.34 11.63 -17.61
N VAL A 26 -10.51 12.68 -17.63
CA VAL A 26 -9.85 13.21 -18.83
C VAL A 26 -8.35 13.19 -18.63
N ASP A 27 -7.60 13.20 -19.73
CA ASP A 27 -6.14 13.31 -19.67
C ASP A 27 -5.72 14.62 -18.98
N TYR A 28 -4.65 14.54 -18.21
CA TYR A 28 -4.11 15.69 -17.49
C TYR A 28 -2.71 16.01 -17.97
N LEU A 29 -2.50 17.25 -18.38
CA LEU A 29 -1.16 17.75 -18.68
C LEU A 29 -0.42 17.99 -17.36
N LEU A 30 0.64 17.23 -17.14
CA LEU A 30 1.50 17.37 -15.98
C LEU A 30 2.27 18.70 -16.05
N PRO A 31 2.09 19.62 -15.08
CA PRO A 31 2.61 20.99 -15.18
C PRO A 31 4.15 21.07 -15.13
N ASP A 32 4.78 20.08 -14.51
CA ASP A 32 6.20 20.05 -14.19
C ASP A 32 6.92 18.82 -14.78
N PHE A 33 6.32 18.16 -15.78
CA PHE A 33 6.93 17.00 -16.43
C PHE A 33 8.21 17.39 -17.17
N ASN A 34 9.30 16.69 -16.84
CA ASN A 34 10.57 16.77 -17.53
C ASN A 34 10.97 15.37 -18.03
N PRO A 35 11.07 15.12 -19.34
CA PRO A 35 11.45 13.81 -19.87
C PRO A 35 12.92 13.45 -19.61
N THR A 36 13.77 14.42 -19.24
CA THR A 36 15.20 14.24 -18.97
C THR A 36 15.62 14.96 -17.68
N PRO A 37 15.15 14.52 -16.50
CA PRO A 37 15.52 15.11 -15.22
C PRO A 37 17.00 14.86 -14.93
N SER A 38 17.63 15.76 -14.16
CA SER A 38 19.09 15.83 -14.01
C SER A 38 19.72 14.55 -13.45
N PHE A 39 19.01 13.82 -12.59
CA PHE A 39 19.51 12.60 -11.96
C PHE A 39 19.83 11.49 -12.99
N VAL A 40 19.20 11.52 -14.17
CA VAL A 40 19.45 10.54 -15.24
C VAL A 40 20.89 10.63 -15.76
N ASN A 41 21.50 11.83 -15.72
CA ASN A 41 22.89 12.02 -16.12
C ASN A 41 23.90 11.38 -15.15
N GLU A 42 23.45 11.02 -13.95
CA GLU A 42 24.28 10.38 -12.93
C GLU A 42 24.28 8.85 -13.06
N ILE A 43 23.44 8.28 -13.93
CA ILE A 43 23.37 6.85 -14.21
C ILE A 43 24.40 6.49 -15.28
N THR A 44 25.33 5.58 -14.95
CA THR A 44 26.41 5.18 -15.88
C THR A 44 26.09 4.01 -16.78
N ASN A 45 25.21 3.11 -16.34
CA ASN A 45 24.85 1.96 -17.14
C ASN A 45 23.84 2.41 -18.19
N GLU A 46 24.24 2.42 -19.47
CA GLU A 46 23.41 2.91 -20.57
C GLU A 46 22.09 2.14 -20.72
N THR A 47 22.08 0.82 -20.46
CA THR A 47 20.85 0.03 -20.49
C THR A 47 19.87 0.49 -19.42
N VAL A 48 20.34 0.71 -18.19
CA VAL A 48 19.51 1.21 -17.08
C VAL A 48 19.09 2.65 -17.33
N LYS A 49 19.96 3.47 -17.91
CA LYS A 49 19.66 4.87 -18.25
C LYS A 49 18.54 4.95 -19.29
N ASN A 50 18.60 4.15 -20.35
CA ASN A 50 17.54 4.09 -21.36
C ASN A 50 16.23 3.60 -20.77
N PHE A 51 16.27 2.54 -19.96
CA PHE A 51 15.09 2.08 -19.22
C PHE A 51 14.52 3.17 -18.30
N THR A 52 15.36 3.96 -17.64
CA THR A 52 14.93 5.08 -16.80
C THR A 52 14.20 6.16 -17.62
N LEU A 53 14.71 6.48 -18.81
CA LEU A 53 14.05 7.43 -19.73
C LEU A 53 12.69 6.91 -20.20
N ASP A 54 12.55 5.60 -20.38
CA ASP A 54 11.28 4.99 -20.75
C ASP A 54 10.28 5.00 -19.59
N LEU A 55 10.72 4.66 -18.38
CA LEU A 55 9.92 4.77 -17.15
C LEU A 55 9.36 6.18 -16.92
N LEU A 56 10.14 7.22 -17.22
CA LEU A 56 9.68 8.60 -17.09
C LEU A 56 8.54 8.95 -18.05
N LYS A 57 8.50 8.36 -19.26
CA LYS A 57 7.44 8.61 -20.26
C LYS A 57 6.09 8.04 -19.85
N ILE A 58 6.06 7.09 -18.91
CA ILE A 58 4.82 6.50 -18.40
C ILE A 58 4.02 7.52 -17.56
N TRP A 59 4.65 8.50 -16.92
CA TRP A 59 3.92 9.45 -16.06
C TRP A 59 2.80 10.20 -16.80
N PRO A 60 3.05 10.86 -17.96
CA PRO A 60 1.98 11.45 -18.76
C PRO A 60 0.86 10.47 -19.17
N GLU A 61 1.20 9.21 -19.45
CA GLU A 61 0.22 8.21 -19.91
C GLU A 61 -0.79 7.83 -18.81
N LEU A 62 -0.38 7.93 -17.55
CA LEU A 62 -1.22 7.68 -16.37
C LEU A 62 -1.85 8.95 -15.77
N ALA A 63 -1.51 10.13 -16.28
CA ALA A 63 -2.00 11.39 -15.73
C ALA A 63 -3.47 11.62 -16.09
N ARG A 64 -4.31 11.79 -15.08
CA ARG A 64 -5.75 12.02 -15.22
C ARG A 64 -6.22 13.17 -14.36
N LYS A 65 -7.36 13.76 -14.74
CA LYS A 65 -8.12 14.71 -13.93
C LYS A 65 -9.61 14.35 -14.01
N VAL A 66 -10.33 14.62 -12.92
CA VAL A 66 -11.79 14.46 -12.89
C VAL A 66 -12.44 15.41 -13.89
N SER A 67 -13.34 14.90 -14.72
CA SER A 67 -14.01 15.70 -15.75
C SER A 67 -15.02 16.69 -15.14
N ASP A 68 -15.24 17.83 -15.81
CA ASP A 68 -16.21 18.83 -15.36
C ASP A 68 -17.64 18.26 -15.24
N LYS A 69 -17.98 17.24 -16.04
CA LYS A 69 -19.28 16.55 -15.98
C LYS A 69 -19.51 15.86 -14.64
N VAL A 70 -18.47 15.20 -14.10
CA VAL A 70 -18.52 14.57 -12.78
C VAL A 70 -18.67 15.61 -11.69
N ILE A 71 -17.94 16.73 -11.82
CA ILE A 71 -18.02 17.83 -10.84
C ILE A 71 -19.42 18.45 -10.82
N GLN A 72 -20.05 18.61 -11.99
CA GLN A 72 -21.37 19.25 -12.13
C GLN A 72 -22.55 18.35 -11.76
N ASN A 73 -22.41 17.02 -11.87
CA ASN A 73 -23.51 16.06 -11.70
C ASN A 73 -23.10 14.90 -10.77
N GLN A 74 -22.47 15.22 -9.63
CA GLN A 74 -21.83 14.25 -8.75
C GLN A 74 -22.76 13.11 -8.30
N GLU A 75 -24.07 13.36 -8.21
CA GLU A 75 -25.09 12.37 -7.84
C GLU A 75 -25.27 11.23 -8.85
N GLN A 76 -24.78 11.40 -10.08
CA GLN A 76 -24.85 10.39 -11.15
C GLN A 76 -23.59 9.52 -11.24
N TYR A 77 -22.55 9.85 -10.46
CA TYR A 77 -21.25 9.20 -10.54
C TYR A 77 -20.87 8.56 -9.21
N SER A 78 -20.18 7.43 -9.28
CA SER A 78 -19.54 6.86 -8.09
C SER A 78 -18.19 7.50 -7.82
N LEU A 79 -17.53 8.12 -8.81
CA LEU A 79 -16.26 8.80 -8.64
C LEU A 79 -16.40 10.04 -7.74
N ILE A 80 -15.51 10.16 -6.76
CA ILE A 80 -15.41 11.30 -5.85
C ILE A 80 -14.50 12.35 -6.50
N PRO A 81 -14.97 13.58 -6.74
CA PRO A 81 -14.15 14.63 -7.34
C PRO A 81 -13.04 15.09 -6.37
N VAL A 82 -11.87 15.41 -6.92
CA VAL A 82 -10.72 15.98 -6.21
C VAL A 82 -10.19 17.21 -6.97
N PRO A 83 -9.55 18.18 -6.29
CA PRO A 83 -9.24 19.48 -6.88
C PRO A 83 -8.15 19.46 -7.96
N ASN A 84 -7.17 18.56 -7.85
CA ASN A 84 -5.98 18.53 -8.71
C ASN A 84 -5.96 17.28 -9.60
N GLY A 85 -5.13 17.32 -10.65
CA GLY A 85 -4.79 16.10 -11.40
C GLY A 85 -4.06 15.07 -10.54
N PHE A 86 -4.06 13.82 -10.98
CA PHE A 86 -3.43 12.70 -10.28
C PHE A 86 -2.96 11.64 -11.27
N ILE A 87 -2.08 10.76 -10.80
CA ILE A 87 -1.63 9.59 -11.52
C ILE A 87 -2.46 8.39 -11.05
N ILE A 88 -3.09 7.66 -11.97
CA ILE A 88 -3.77 6.39 -11.66
C ILE A 88 -2.77 5.24 -11.52
N PRO A 89 -3.13 4.12 -10.85
CA PRO A 89 -2.30 2.93 -10.88
C PRO A 89 -2.08 2.41 -12.29
N GLY A 90 -3.14 2.15 -13.08
CA GLY A 90 -3.01 1.64 -14.45
C GLY A 90 -4.09 0.62 -14.80
N GLY A 91 -4.26 0.34 -16.10
CA GLY A 91 -5.25 -0.62 -16.61
C GLY A 91 -6.70 -0.31 -16.20
N ARG A 92 -7.36 -1.25 -15.52
CA ARG A 92 -8.75 -1.15 -15.04
C ARG A 92 -8.94 -0.15 -13.90
N PHE A 93 -7.88 0.21 -13.19
CA PHE A 93 -7.94 1.10 -12.04
C PHE A 93 -8.02 2.55 -12.51
N ARG A 94 -9.27 3.00 -12.74
CA ARG A 94 -9.62 4.32 -13.29
C ARG A 94 -9.91 5.35 -12.21
N GLU A 95 -9.28 5.22 -11.06
CA GLU A 95 -9.33 6.18 -9.96
C GLU A 95 -7.99 6.21 -9.22
N TYR A 96 -7.79 7.23 -8.40
CA TYR A 96 -6.67 7.25 -7.46
C TYR A 96 -6.92 6.26 -6.32
N TYR A 97 -5.85 5.59 -5.89
CA TYR A 97 -5.82 4.68 -4.73
C TYR A 97 -4.86 5.20 -3.68
N TYR A 98 -5.20 5.00 -2.40
CA TYR A 98 -4.52 5.68 -1.31
C TYR A 98 -3.07 5.24 -1.16
N TRP A 99 -2.82 3.96 -0.86
CA TRP A 99 -1.46 3.53 -0.53
C TRP A 99 -0.53 3.45 -1.76
N ASP A 100 -1.05 3.07 -2.94
CA ASP A 100 -0.34 3.08 -4.23
C ASP A 100 0.34 4.44 -4.47
N SER A 101 -0.40 5.49 -4.14
CA SER A 101 0.02 6.87 -4.37
C SER A 101 1.28 7.25 -3.60
N TYR A 102 1.67 6.53 -2.54
CA TYR A 102 2.91 6.81 -1.84
C TYR A 102 4.11 6.55 -2.75
N TRP A 103 4.16 5.37 -3.39
CA TRP A 103 5.26 5.02 -4.30
C TRP A 103 5.22 5.82 -5.58
N ILE A 104 4.02 6.19 -6.05
CA ILE A 104 3.85 7.12 -7.17
C ILE A 104 4.44 8.49 -6.82
N ILE A 105 4.05 9.09 -5.69
CA ILE A 105 4.57 10.38 -5.22
C ILE A 105 6.10 10.30 -5.01
N ASP A 106 6.61 9.20 -4.45
CA ASP A 106 8.04 8.99 -4.29
C ASP A 106 8.79 9.02 -5.63
N GLY A 107 8.23 8.36 -6.66
CA GLY A 107 8.73 8.38 -8.04
C GLY A 107 8.62 9.75 -8.72
N LEU A 108 7.52 10.46 -8.52
CA LEU A 108 7.32 11.83 -9.03
C LEU A 108 8.35 12.79 -8.44
N LEU A 109 8.61 12.71 -7.13
CA LEU A 109 9.63 13.53 -6.46
C LEU A 109 11.04 13.26 -6.98
N ILE A 110 11.40 11.99 -7.24
CA ILE A 110 12.66 11.63 -7.92
C ILE A 110 12.73 12.26 -9.31
N SER A 111 11.60 12.29 -10.02
CA SER A 111 11.46 12.84 -11.37
C SER A 111 11.49 14.37 -11.41
N GLY A 112 11.58 15.04 -10.24
CA GLY A 112 11.56 16.50 -10.12
C GLY A 112 10.15 17.11 -10.17
N MET A 113 9.11 16.28 -10.15
CA MET A 113 7.72 16.68 -10.32
C MET A 113 7.05 17.04 -8.98
N ASN A 114 7.57 18.09 -8.35
CA ASN A 114 7.12 18.56 -7.04
C ASN A 114 5.69 19.12 -7.04
N GLU A 115 5.27 19.83 -8.08
CA GLU A 115 3.94 20.42 -8.21
C GLU A 115 2.88 19.34 -8.40
N THR A 116 3.16 18.34 -9.25
CA THR A 116 2.27 17.18 -9.40
C THR A 116 2.15 16.41 -8.08
N ALA A 117 3.27 16.13 -7.40
CA ALA A 117 3.27 15.46 -6.10
C ALA A 117 2.49 16.24 -5.04
N GLN A 118 2.65 17.57 -4.97
CA GLN A 118 1.89 18.44 -4.07
C GLN A 118 0.39 18.33 -4.34
N GLY A 119 -0.03 18.41 -5.61
CA GLY A 119 -1.43 18.34 -6.01
C GLY A 119 -2.08 17.01 -5.61
N MET A 120 -1.37 15.89 -5.75
CA MET A 120 -1.84 14.58 -5.30
C MET A 120 -2.00 14.51 -3.77
N ILE A 121 -1.07 15.08 -3.00
CA ILE A 121 -1.19 15.14 -1.54
C ILE A 121 -2.41 15.99 -1.14
N GLU A 122 -2.61 17.14 -1.79
CA GLU A 122 -3.76 18.01 -1.57
C GLU A 122 -5.09 17.35 -1.93
N ASN A 123 -5.12 16.47 -2.94
CA ASN A 123 -6.29 15.64 -3.24
C ASN A 123 -6.68 14.79 -2.03
N PHE A 124 -5.72 14.12 -1.38
CA PHE A 124 -5.98 13.35 -0.17
C PHE A 124 -6.36 14.23 1.03
N MET A 125 -5.73 15.39 1.19
CA MET A 125 -6.14 16.35 2.23
C MET A 125 -7.61 16.77 2.06
N SER A 126 -8.06 17.01 0.82
CA SER A 126 -9.47 17.32 0.54
C SER A 126 -10.44 16.19 0.93
N LEU A 127 -10.00 14.94 0.84
CA LEU A 127 -10.80 13.77 1.24
C LEU A 127 -10.88 13.70 2.77
N VAL A 128 -9.77 13.93 3.46
CA VAL A 128 -9.75 14.00 4.93
C VAL A 128 -10.61 15.13 5.47
N GLU A 129 -10.63 16.29 4.79
CA GLU A 129 -11.51 17.40 5.16
C GLU A 129 -12.99 17.01 5.06
N ARG A 130 -13.39 16.41 3.94
CA ARG A 130 -14.78 16.02 3.65
C ARG A 130 -15.26 14.80 4.44
N PHE A 131 -14.41 13.78 4.60
CA PHE A 131 -14.81 12.45 5.10
C PHE A 131 -14.11 12.04 6.40
N GLY A 132 -13.09 12.77 6.84
CA GLY A 132 -12.36 12.51 8.08
C GLY A 132 -11.16 11.55 7.95
N PHE A 133 -11.05 10.85 6.83
CA PHE A 133 -9.97 9.92 6.49
C PHE A 133 -9.79 9.87 4.97
N VAL A 134 -8.75 9.19 4.50
CA VAL A 134 -8.57 8.91 3.07
C VAL A 134 -9.23 7.55 2.75
N PRO A 135 -10.28 7.49 1.92
CA PRO A 135 -10.87 6.22 1.50
C PRO A 135 -9.90 5.39 0.65
N ASN A 136 -10.12 4.07 0.58
CA ASN A 136 -9.32 3.13 -0.22
C ASN A 136 -9.00 3.67 -1.63
N GLY A 137 -10.03 4.15 -2.33
CA GLY A 137 -9.90 4.83 -3.60
C GLY A 137 -10.97 5.90 -3.81
N GLY A 138 -10.93 6.56 -4.96
CA GLY A 138 -11.79 7.69 -5.29
C GLY A 138 -13.25 7.38 -5.58
N ARG A 139 -13.89 6.44 -4.89
CA ARG A 139 -15.27 6.00 -5.18
C ARG A 139 -16.16 6.01 -3.94
N ILE A 140 -17.45 6.32 -4.08
CA ILE A 140 -18.39 6.40 -2.95
C ILE A 140 -18.51 5.08 -2.18
N TYR A 141 -18.36 3.93 -2.84
CA TYR A 141 -18.39 2.61 -2.20
C TYR A 141 -17.12 2.31 -1.37
N TYR A 142 -16.08 3.15 -1.47
CA TYR A 142 -14.90 3.13 -0.60
C TYR A 142 -15.07 4.00 0.65
N LEU A 143 -16.14 4.78 0.82
CA LEU A 143 -16.36 5.62 2.02
C LEU A 143 -16.61 4.83 3.33
N LYS A 144 -16.50 3.51 3.30
CA LYS A 144 -16.60 2.61 4.46
C LYS A 144 -15.29 1.90 4.80
N ARG A 145 -14.20 2.19 4.09
CA ARG A 145 -12.87 1.61 4.36
C ARG A 145 -11.75 2.52 3.87
N SER A 146 -10.64 2.50 4.58
CA SER A 146 -9.43 3.21 4.22
C SER A 146 -8.49 2.31 3.39
N GLN A 147 -7.19 2.61 3.44
CA GLN A 147 -6.06 1.78 3.01
C GLN A 147 -4.85 2.09 3.91
N PRO A 148 -3.71 1.38 3.80
CA PRO A 148 -2.53 1.65 4.65
C PRO A 148 -2.18 3.15 4.76
N PRO A 149 -2.01 3.69 5.99
CA PRO A 149 -2.01 5.14 6.25
C PRO A 149 -0.71 5.83 5.87
N LEU A 150 -0.60 6.21 4.59
CA LEU A 150 0.63 6.77 4.02
C LEU A 150 0.57 8.27 3.70
N LEU A 151 -0.52 8.99 4.02
CA LEU A 151 -0.62 10.44 3.78
C LEU A 151 0.45 11.25 4.54
N THR A 152 0.75 10.85 5.77
CA THR A 152 1.80 11.49 6.58
C THR A 152 3.20 11.22 6.00
N PRO A 153 3.58 9.96 5.69
CA PRO A 153 4.79 9.67 4.92
C PRO A 153 4.90 10.45 3.61
N MET A 154 3.84 10.53 2.78
CA MET A 154 3.83 11.31 1.53
C MET A 154 4.14 12.79 1.80
N THR A 155 3.46 13.39 2.78
CA THR A 155 3.66 14.78 3.19
C THR A 155 5.09 15.01 3.68
N TYR A 156 5.64 14.07 4.44
CA TYR A 156 6.98 14.14 4.98
C TYR A 156 8.05 14.12 3.88
N ILE A 157 7.99 13.17 2.94
CA ILE A 157 8.97 13.09 1.84
C ILE A 157 8.91 14.33 0.93
N TYR A 158 7.71 14.82 0.63
CA TYR A 158 7.52 16.08 -0.10
C TYR A 158 8.15 17.26 0.66
N PHE A 159 7.87 17.39 1.95
CA PHE A 159 8.42 18.49 2.76
C PHE A 159 9.93 18.43 2.92
N GLN A 160 10.54 17.24 3.01
CA GLN A 160 12.00 17.09 3.05
C GLN A 160 12.67 17.63 1.78
N GLN A 161 12.00 17.51 0.63
CA GLN A 161 12.48 17.96 -0.66
C GLN A 161 12.24 19.46 -0.89
N THR A 162 11.04 19.96 -0.57
CA THR A 162 10.65 21.35 -0.91
C THR A 162 10.91 22.36 0.20
N ARG A 163 10.95 21.91 1.47
CA ARG A 163 11.03 22.76 2.67
C ARG A 163 9.96 23.86 2.72
N ASN A 164 8.81 23.65 2.06
CA ASN A 164 7.75 24.65 1.97
C ASN A 164 6.98 24.79 3.31
N ILE A 165 7.46 25.68 4.18
CA ILE A 165 6.89 25.93 5.52
C ILE A 165 5.46 26.48 5.43
N THR A 166 5.18 27.38 4.49
CA THR A 166 3.85 27.98 4.34
C THR A 166 2.82 26.92 3.99
N TRP A 167 3.14 26.05 3.04
CA TRP A 167 2.29 24.94 2.65
C TRP A 167 2.11 23.93 3.79
N LEU A 168 3.18 23.60 4.53
CA LEU A 168 3.05 22.68 5.66
C LEU A 168 2.11 23.25 6.74
N LYS A 169 2.24 24.56 7.02
CA LYS A 169 1.42 25.24 8.03
C LYS A 169 -0.07 25.20 7.70
N SER A 170 -0.45 25.27 6.42
CA SER A 170 -1.87 25.19 6.02
C SER A 170 -2.46 23.78 6.12
N HIS A 171 -1.64 22.73 6.04
CA HIS A 171 -2.14 21.35 5.94
C HIS A 171 -1.91 20.49 7.20
N ILE A 172 -1.04 20.90 8.14
CA ILE A 172 -0.65 20.07 9.29
C ILE A 172 -1.84 19.62 10.17
N LYS A 173 -2.89 20.45 10.28
CA LYS A 173 -4.11 20.11 11.03
C LYS A 173 -4.94 19.02 10.35
N THR A 174 -5.06 19.08 9.03
CA THR A 174 -5.74 18.06 8.22
C THR A 174 -4.98 16.74 8.32
N LEU A 175 -3.65 16.78 8.31
CA LEU A 175 -2.83 15.58 8.49
C LEU A 175 -3.04 14.92 9.86
N ALA A 176 -3.07 15.72 10.93
CA ALA A 176 -3.38 15.24 12.27
C ALA A 176 -4.80 14.65 12.37
N LYS A 177 -5.77 15.17 11.60
CA LYS A 177 -7.15 14.66 11.55
C LYS A 177 -7.17 13.21 11.02
N GLU A 178 -6.45 12.92 9.94
CA GLU A 178 -6.36 11.56 9.37
C GLU A 178 -5.71 10.57 10.33
N LEU A 179 -4.61 10.93 10.99
CA LEU A 179 -4.00 10.05 11.99
C LEU A 179 -4.91 9.80 13.20
N ASN A 180 -5.75 10.77 13.59
CA ASN A 180 -6.71 10.58 14.67
C ASN A 180 -7.85 9.61 14.31
N TYR A 181 -8.20 9.46 13.03
CA TYR A 181 -9.10 8.38 12.59
C TYR A 181 -8.51 7.01 12.97
N TRP A 182 -7.24 6.77 12.67
CA TRP A 182 -6.56 5.50 12.98
C TRP A 182 -6.29 5.27 14.46
N VAL A 183 -6.07 6.32 15.25
CA VAL A 183 -5.96 6.22 16.71
C VAL A 183 -7.23 5.62 17.33
N ASN A 184 -8.39 5.85 16.70
CA ASN A 184 -9.67 5.32 17.16
C ASN A 184 -9.93 3.88 16.67
N GLN A 185 -9.20 3.42 15.64
CA GLN A 185 -9.26 2.05 15.10
C GLN A 185 -8.23 1.14 15.78
N THR A 186 -8.36 0.96 17.10
CA THR A 186 -7.41 0.20 17.91
C THR A 186 -8.08 -0.79 18.86
N VAL A 187 -7.36 -1.86 19.16
CA VAL A 187 -7.76 -2.89 20.12
C VAL A 187 -6.71 -3.04 21.23
N LYS A 188 -7.16 -3.57 22.38
CA LYS A 188 -6.31 -3.81 23.53
C LYS A 188 -5.80 -5.25 23.53
N VAL A 189 -4.48 -5.43 23.60
CA VAL A 189 -3.82 -6.74 23.71
C VAL A 189 -3.14 -6.85 25.06
N THR A 190 -3.43 -7.91 25.82
CA THR A 190 -2.78 -8.16 27.11
C THR A 190 -1.65 -9.16 26.95
N LYS A 191 -0.40 -8.74 27.21
CA LYS A 191 0.79 -9.60 27.15
C LYS A 191 1.65 -9.36 28.39
N ASN A 192 2.06 -10.43 29.07
CA ASN A 192 2.86 -10.36 30.31
C ASN A 192 2.27 -9.42 31.37
N LYS A 193 0.94 -9.49 31.61
CA LYS A 193 0.18 -8.65 32.56
C LYS A 193 0.19 -7.14 32.25
N LYS A 194 0.65 -6.73 31.06
CA LYS A 194 0.57 -5.34 30.57
C LYS A 194 -0.43 -5.27 29.41
N VAL A 195 -1.17 -4.17 29.35
CA VAL A 195 -2.12 -3.88 28.27
C VAL A 195 -1.45 -2.95 27.28
N TYR A 196 -1.44 -3.35 26.02
CA TYR A 196 -0.95 -2.58 24.88
C TYR A 196 -2.11 -2.23 23.97
N THR A 197 -2.00 -1.12 23.25
CA THR A 197 -3.01 -0.66 22.29
C THR A 197 -2.38 -0.64 20.92
N LEU A 198 -2.95 -1.40 19.98
CA LEU A 198 -2.46 -1.60 18.62
C LEU A 198 -3.63 -1.48 17.65
N ALA A 199 -3.33 -1.05 16.43
CA ALA A 199 -4.32 -0.91 15.36
C ALA A 199 -4.56 -2.26 14.66
N HIS A 200 -5.76 -2.40 14.11
CA HIS A 200 -6.14 -3.47 13.18
C HIS A 200 -6.99 -2.89 12.05
N TYR A 201 -7.10 -3.60 10.94
CA TYR A 201 -8.03 -3.24 9.87
C TYR A 201 -9.44 -3.68 10.25
N ASP A 202 -10.40 -2.76 10.15
CA ASP A 202 -11.79 -2.98 10.53
C ASP A 202 -12.73 -2.08 9.71
N ALA A 203 -13.16 -2.63 8.58
CA ALA A 203 -14.09 -2.00 7.65
C ALA A 203 -15.55 -2.36 7.96
N GLU A 204 -16.01 -2.06 9.18
CA GLU A 204 -17.34 -2.42 9.67
C GLU A 204 -18.46 -1.85 8.80
N SER A 205 -19.04 -2.71 7.97
CA SER A 205 -20.21 -2.41 7.14
C SER A 205 -20.90 -3.71 6.74
N ALA A 206 -22.23 -3.68 6.58
CA ALA A 206 -22.99 -4.87 6.20
C ALA A 206 -22.92 -5.15 4.68
N GLY A 207 -23.13 -6.41 4.30
CA GLY A 207 -23.33 -6.83 2.90
C GLY A 207 -22.06 -6.82 2.02
N PRO A 208 -22.15 -7.37 0.79
CA PRO A 208 -21.01 -7.52 -0.11
C PRO A 208 -20.47 -6.17 -0.63
N ARG A 209 -19.20 -6.16 -1.05
CA ARG A 209 -18.55 -5.06 -1.75
C ARG A 209 -19.27 -4.75 -3.06
N PRO A 210 -19.69 -3.51 -3.35
CA PRO A 210 -20.33 -3.19 -4.62
C PRO A 210 -19.47 -3.51 -5.85
N GLU A 211 -18.15 -3.33 -5.76
CA GLU A 211 -17.22 -3.56 -6.87
C GLU A 211 -16.87 -5.05 -7.13
N SER A 212 -17.15 -5.92 -6.15
CA SER A 212 -16.95 -7.38 -6.21
C SER A 212 -18.21 -8.12 -5.71
N TYR A 213 -19.39 -7.60 -6.04
CA TYR A 213 -20.65 -8.01 -5.41
C TYR A 213 -20.94 -9.50 -5.57
N ARG A 214 -20.69 -10.03 -6.78
CA ARG A 214 -20.95 -11.44 -7.09
C ARG A 214 -19.94 -12.35 -6.38
N GLU A 215 -18.68 -11.96 -6.35
CA GLU A 215 -17.57 -12.70 -5.78
C GLU A 215 -17.73 -12.83 -4.26
N ASP A 216 -18.09 -11.73 -3.59
CA ASP A 216 -18.39 -11.72 -2.16
C ASP A 216 -19.59 -12.60 -1.82
N LEU A 217 -20.68 -12.51 -2.59
CA LEU A 217 -21.86 -13.36 -2.39
C LEU A 217 -21.52 -14.85 -2.51
N LEU A 218 -20.72 -15.22 -3.52
CA LEU A 218 -20.29 -16.62 -3.71
C LEU A 218 -19.41 -17.08 -2.55
N THR A 219 -18.47 -16.25 -2.10
CA THR A 219 -17.59 -16.57 -0.98
C THR A 219 -18.38 -16.76 0.32
N ALA A 220 -19.29 -15.84 0.65
CA ALA A 220 -20.11 -15.95 1.84
C ALA A 220 -21.13 -17.10 1.78
N SER A 221 -21.57 -17.51 0.59
CA SER A 221 -22.53 -18.62 0.40
C SER A 221 -22.04 -19.97 0.92
N TYR A 222 -20.74 -20.10 1.23
CA TYR A 222 -20.19 -21.23 1.97
C TYR A 222 -20.92 -21.48 3.30
N PHE A 223 -21.40 -20.41 3.95
CA PHE A 223 -22.22 -20.50 5.15
C PHE A 223 -23.69 -20.26 4.84
N THR A 224 -24.57 -20.97 5.54
CA THR A 224 -26.02 -20.75 5.49
C THR A 224 -26.52 -19.77 6.55
N ASP A 225 -25.71 -19.51 7.58
CA ASP A 225 -26.00 -18.59 8.68
C ASP A 225 -25.77 -17.14 8.24
N PRO A 226 -26.81 -16.29 8.19
CA PRO A 226 -26.69 -14.89 7.77
C PRO A 226 -25.71 -14.08 8.61
N GLN A 227 -25.54 -14.39 9.90
CA GLN A 227 -24.58 -13.66 10.74
C GLN A 227 -23.15 -13.98 10.31
N LYS A 228 -22.85 -15.25 10.01
CA LYS A 228 -21.53 -15.64 9.49
C LYS A 228 -21.27 -15.05 8.11
N GLN A 229 -22.26 -15.04 7.24
CA GLN A 229 -22.15 -14.38 5.94
C GLN A 229 -21.76 -12.91 6.09
N ASP A 230 -22.41 -12.19 7.00
CA ASP A 230 -22.10 -10.79 7.25
C ASP A 230 -20.70 -10.57 7.86
N GLN A 231 -20.26 -11.46 8.76
CA GLN A 231 -18.87 -11.44 9.24
C GLN A 231 -17.86 -11.63 8.09
N VAL A 232 -18.12 -12.57 7.16
CA VAL A 232 -17.27 -12.76 5.98
C VAL A 232 -17.22 -11.50 5.14
N TYR A 233 -18.34 -10.83 4.89
CA TYR A 233 -18.33 -9.56 4.16
C TYR A 233 -17.47 -8.49 4.84
N ILE A 234 -17.61 -8.31 6.16
CA ILE A 234 -16.81 -7.34 6.91
C ILE A 234 -15.32 -7.68 6.81
N ASP A 235 -14.94 -8.95 6.95
CA ASP A 235 -13.55 -9.39 6.90
C ASP A 235 -12.96 -9.34 5.49
N LEU A 236 -13.76 -9.54 4.42
CA LEU A 236 -13.36 -9.28 3.03
C LEU A 236 -13.08 -7.78 2.81
N LYS A 237 -13.96 -6.90 3.29
CA LYS A 237 -13.75 -5.44 3.21
C LYS A 237 -12.55 -4.97 4.02
N SER A 238 -12.30 -5.59 5.17
CA SER A 238 -11.13 -5.32 5.99
C SER A 238 -9.84 -5.85 5.32
N GLY A 239 -9.94 -6.96 4.59
CA GLY A 239 -8.88 -7.47 3.71
C GLY A 239 -8.53 -6.45 2.62
N ALA A 240 -9.53 -5.86 1.98
CA ALA A 240 -9.32 -4.77 1.01
C ALA A 240 -8.79 -3.48 1.66
N GLU A 241 -9.21 -3.16 2.90
CA GLU A 241 -8.62 -2.05 3.68
C GLU A 241 -7.13 -2.26 3.97
N SER A 242 -6.69 -3.52 4.07
CA SER A 242 -5.28 -3.83 4.29
C SER A 242 -4.40 -3.58 3.07
N GLY A 243 -4.99 -3.48 1.87
CA GLY A 243 -4.31 -3.52 0.59
C GLY A 243 -3.94 -4.93 0.11
N TRP A 244 -4.22 -5.97 0.90
CA TRP A 244 -3.87 -7.37 0.62
C TRP A 244 -5.13 -8.22 0.38
N ASP A 245 -5.93 -7.87 -0.62
CA ASP A 245 -7.15 -8.57 -1.05
C ASP A 245 -6.89 -9.49 -2.26
N PHE A 246 -6.71 -10.80 -2.12
CA PHE A 246 -6.64 -11.53 -0.85
C PHE A 246 -5.32 -12.28 -0.69
N SER A 247 -5.13 -12.74 0.55
CA SER A 247 -3.96 -13.48 1.03
C SER A 247 -4.41 -14.45 2.11
N THR A 248 -3.78 -15.62 2.16
CA THR A 248 -3.92 -16.55 3.28
C THR A 248 -3.40 -16.00 4.60
N ARG A 249 -2.70 -14.85 4.58
CA ARG A 249 -2.35 -14.05 5.77
C ARG A 249 -3.54 -13.84 6.69
N TRP A 250 -4.72 -13.60 6.09
CA TRP A 250 -5.99 -13.30 6.76
C TRP A 250 -6.89 -14.52 6.97
N VAL A 251 -6.51 -15.68 6.44
CA VAL A 251 -7.34 -16.90 6.45
C VAL A 251 -6.96 -17.79 7.63
N PHE A 252 -7.98 -18.43 8.21
CA PHE A 252 -7.81 -19.28 9.39
C PHE A 252 -8.47 -20.64 9.22
N ASP A 253 -7.69 -21.70 9.36
CA ASP A 253 -8.24 -23.04 9.61
C ASP A 253 -8.66 -23.22 11.08
N GLU A 254 -9.21 -24.40 11.40
CA GLU A 254 -9.69 -24.75 12.74
C GLU A 254 -8.62 -24.66 13.85
N ASN A 255 -7.34 -24.83 13.50
CA ASN A 255 -6.20 -24.78 14.40
C ASN A 255 -5.52 -23.40 14.43
N GLY A 256 -6.05 -22.46 13.64
CA GLY A 256 -5.52 -21.12 13.45
C GLY A 256 -4.29 -21.04 12.53
N GLY A 257 -4.06 -22.06 11.71
CA GLY A 257 -3.18 -21.99 10.54
C GLY A 257 -3.85 -21.25 9.37
N ASN A 258 -3.29 -21.34 8.16
CA ASN A 258 -3.73 -20.58 6.98
C ASN A 258 -4.18 -21.47 5.80
N SER A 259 -4.52 -22.73 6.08
CA SER A 259 -4.81 -23.74 5.05
C SER A 259 -6.27 -23.78 4.55
N ALA A 260 -7.15 -22.96 5.12
CA ALA A 260 -8.55 -22.89 4.72
C ALA A 260 -8.76 -22.08 3.43
N ASN A 261 -10.00 -22.09 2.90
CA ASN A 261 -10.38 -21.24 1.77
C ASN A 261 -10.76 -19.82 2.22
N LEU A 262 -10.87 -18.90 1.27
CA LEU A 262 -11.17 -17.47 1.50
C LEU A 262 -12.43 -17.21 2.34
N SER A 263 -13.43 -18.09 2.30
CA SER A 263 -14.64 -17.95 3.13
C SER A 263 -14.34 -17.97 4.63
N HIS A 264 -13.15 -18.43 5.05
CA HIS A 264 -12.69 -18.42 6.43
C HIS A 264 -11.81 -17.20 6.79
N ILE A 265 -11.81 -16.16 5.95
CA ILE A 265 -11.14 -14.89 6.22
C ILE A 265 -11.61 -14.29 7.55
N GLN A 266 -10.66 -13.87 8.38
CA GLN A 266 -10.89 -13.21 9.68
C GLN A 266 -9.88 -12.08 9.85
N THR A 267 -9.84 -11.14 8.91
CA THR A 267 -8.87 -10.02 8.89
C THR A 267 -8.85 -9.25 10.22
N ARG A 268 -10.02 -8.96 10.80
CA ARG A 268 -10.13 -8.19 12.06
C ARG A 268 -9.57 -8.91 13.29
N ARG A 269 -9.36 -10.23 13.21
CA ARG A 269 -8.71 -11.04 14.26
C ARG A 269 -7.20 -10.79 14.34
N VAL A 270 -6.61 -10.23 13.29
CA VAL A 270 -5.17 -10.04 13.18
C VAL A 270 -4.79 -8.64 13.64
N ILE A 271 -3.74 -8.53 14.46
CA ILE A 271 -2.99 -7.28 14.64
C ILE A 271 -1.87 -7.27 13.60
N PRO A 272 -2.00 -6.46 12.53
CA PRO A 272 -1.04 -6.49 11.44
C PRO A 272 0.23 -5.72 11.80
N VAL A 273 1.38 -6.31 11.53
CA VAL A 273 2.69 -5.69 11.80
C VAL A 273 2.92 -4.44 10.95
N ASP A 274 2.51 -4.49 9.68
CA ASP A 274 2.63 -3.39 8.72
C ASP A 274 1.78 -2.19 9.12
N LEU A 275 0.49 -2.36 9.42
CA LEU A 275 -0.37 -1.25 9.86
C LEU A 275 0.22 -0.49 11.05
N ASN A 276 0.65 -1.24 12.07
CA ASN A 276 1.21 -0.64 13.28
C ASN A 276 2.57 0.03 13.00
N ALA A 277 3.38 -0.55 12.12
CA ALA A 277 4.63 0.06 11.68
C ALA A 277 4.41 1.35 10.87
N PHE A 278 3.44 1.37 9.94
CA PHE A 278 3.06 2.57 9.18
C PHE A 278 2.63 3.70 10.12
N LEU A 279 1.74 3.41 11.08
CA LEU A 279 1.31 4.39 12.07
C LEU A 279 2.47 4.86 12.97
N CYS A 280 3.37 3.95 13.36
CA CYS A 280 4.54 4.30 14.14
C CYS A 280 5.48 5.26 13.40
N GLY A 281 5.73 5.01 12.11
CA GLY A 281 6.48 5.92 11.23
C GLY A 281 5.76 7.25 11.07
N ALA A 282 4.47 7.23 10.76
CA ALA A 282 3.65 8.42 10.61
C ALA A 282 3.65 9.31 11.87
N TYR A 283 3.55 8.73 13.07
CA TYR A 283 3.63 9.49 14.33
C TYR A 283 4.98 10.19 14.52
N LYS A 284 6.07 9.57 14.05
CA LYS A 284 7.40 10.18 14.07
C LYS A 284 7.52 11.30 13.04
N ASP A 285 7.00 11.07 11.84
CA ASP A 285 7.05 12.03 10.74
C ASP A 285 6.23 13.29 11.08
N ILE A 286 4.99 13.15 11.55
CA ILE A 286 4.17 14.30 11.94
C ILE A 286 4.78 15.05 13.15
N SER A 287 5.41 14.34 14.08
CA SER A 287 6.18 14.96 15.18
C SER A 287 7.27 15.88 14.64
N GLN A 288 8.01 15.45 13.61
CA GLN A 288 9.06 16.25 12.97
C GLN A 288 8.49 17.41 12.15
N LEU A 289 7.34 17.21 11.49
CA LEU A 289 6.65 18.27 10.77
C LEU A 289 6.18 19.39 11.71
N TYR A 290 5.58 19.06 12.86
CA TYR A 290 5.24 20.04 13.88
C TYR A 290 6.47 20.76 14.44
N TYR A 291 7.57 20.03 14.66
CA TYR A 291 8.83 20.62 15.10
C TYR A 291 9.36 21.65 14.09
N ALA A 292 9.30 21.33 12.78
CA ALA A 292 9.70 22.25 11.72
C ALA A 292 8.85 23.54 11.67
N LEU A 293 7.62 23.50 12.18
CA LEU A 293 6.75 24.68 12.33
C LEU A 293 6.95 25.44 13.65
N GLY A 294 7.86 25.00 14.53
CA GLY A 294 8.04 25.55 15.88
C GLY A 294 6.92 25.18 16.86
N GLN A 295 6.05 24.23 16.52
CA GLN A 295 4.93 23.77 17.34
C GLN A 295 5.39 22.62 18.26
N VAL A 296 6.17 22.98 19.27
CA VAL A 296 6.89 22.02 20.13
C VAL A 296 5.95 21.15 20.98
N THR A 297 4.83 21.70 21.46
CA THR A 297 3.86 20.95 22.26
C THR A 297 3.25 19.81 21.46
N GLU A 298 2.76 20.09 20.26
CA GLU A 298 2.18 19.12 19.34
C GLU A 298 3.22 18.08 18.90
N SER A 299 4.44 18.54 18.58
CA SER A 299 5.57 17.65 18.28
C SER A 299 5.81 16.65 19.40
N PHE A 300 5.87 17.11 20.66
CA PHE A 300 6.06 16.23 21.82
C PHE A 300 4.91 15.22 21.98
N LEU A 301 3.65 15.64 21.79
CA LEU A 301 2.49 14.74 21.89
C LEU A 301 2.55 13.61 20.86
N TRP A 302 2.91 13.90 19.62
CA TRP A 302 3.08 12.90 18.57
C TRP A 302 4.30 12.01 18.80
N GLN A 303 5.40 12.58 19.32
CA GLN A 303 6.56 11.79 19.74
C GLN A 303 6.19 10.79 20.84
N GLN A 304 5.35 11.15 21.80
CA GLN A 304 4.87 10.23 22.83
C GLN A 304 4.00 9.10 22.24
N LYS A 305 3.15 9.40 21.25
CA LYS A 305 2.38 8.36 20.52
C LYS A 305 3.32 7.39 19.79
N HIS A 306 4.33 7.91 19.08
CA HIS A 306 5.38 7.10 18.44
C HIS A 306 6.08 6.16 19.43
N LEU A 307 6.52 6.67 20.58
CA LEU A 307 7.20 5.84 21.59
C LEU A 307 6.29 4.75 22.17
N LYS A 308 5.03 5.09 22.45
CA LYS A 308 4.03 4.14 22.96
C LYS A 308 3.74 3.01 21.99
N ILE A 309 3.47 3.32 20.71
CA ILE A 309 3.19 2.28 19.71
C ILE A 309 4.43 1.44 19.42
N ARG A 310 5.63 2.02 19.38
CA ARG A 310 6.88 1.26 19.23
C ARG A 310 7.06 0.25 20.37
N THR A 311 6.82 0.67 21.62
CA THR A 311 6.87 -0.25 22.77
C THR A 311 5.83 -1.37 22.65
N ALA A 312 4.63 -1.06 22.12
CA ALA A 312 3.61 -2.07 21.88
C ALA A 312 4.01 -3.06 20.77
N ILE A 313 4.60 -2.58 19.67
CA ILE A 313 5.13 -3.41 18.58
C ILE A 313 6.25 -4.34 19.11
N ASP A 314 7.22 -3.79 19.84
CA ASP A 314 8.33 -4.54 20.43
C ASP A 314 7.82 -5.58 21.46
N ALA A 315 6.75 -5.27 22.20
CA ALA A 315 6.20 -6.20 23.18
C ALA A 315 5.36 -7.30 22.54
N VAL A 316 4.47 -6.95 21.60
CA VAL A 316 3.40 -7.83 21.10
C VAL A 316 3.80 -8.58 19.84
N LEU A 317 4.51 -7.92 18.92
CA LEU A 317 4.73 -8.40 17.56
C LEU A 317 6.15 -8.95 17.34
N TRP A 318 7.14 -8.48 18.10
CA TRP A 318 8.50 -9.02 18.03
C TRP A 318 8.58 -10.43 18.60
N ASP A 319 9.21 -11.32 17.84
CA ASP A 319 9.55 -12.66 18.27
C ASP A 319 11.05 -12.79 18.50
N GLU A 320 11.43 -12.96 19.78
CA GLU A 320 12.83 -13.01 20.18
C GLU A 320 13.58 -14.24 19.63
N LYS A 321 12.87 -15.36 19.39
CA LYS A 321 13.47 -16.60 18.90
C LYS A 321 13.80 -16.49 17.41
N ASP A 322 12.83 -16.07 16.61
CA ASP A 322 12.99 -15.99 15.16
C ASP A 322 13.65 -14.67 14.72
N GLY A 323 13.72 -13.68 15.60
CA GLY A 323 14.40 -12.41 15.34
C GLY A 323 13.68 -11.54 14.31
N ILE A 324 12.35 -11.60 14.31
CA ILE A 324 11.48 -10.93 13.34
C ILE A 324 10.18 -10.48 14.02
N TRP A 325 9.44 -9.57 13.38
CA TRP A 325 8.08 -9.24 13.79
C TRP A 325 7.05 -10.10 13.06
N TYR A 326 6.07 -10.62 13.79
CA TYR A 326 4.93 -11.34 13.23
C TYR A 326 3.63 -10.58 13.50
N ASP A 327 2.65 -10.79 12.64
CA ASP A 327 1.27 -10.52 12.97
C ASP A 327 0.84 -11.28 14.23
N TYR A 328 -0.09 -10.72 15.00
CA TYR A 328 -0.60 -11.34 16.23
C TYR A 328 -2.06 -11.75 16.09
N ASP A 329 -2.36 -13.00 16.47
CA ASP A 329 -3.72 -13.51 16.55
C ASP A 329 -4.29 -13.21 17.94
N ILE A 330 -5.27 -12.29 18.01
CA ILE A 330 -5.88 -11.88 19.29
C ILE A 330 -6.72 -12.97 19.93
N LYS A 331 -7.27 -13.90 19.15
CA LYS A 331 -8.15 -14.96 19.66
C LYS A 331 -7.33 -16.08 20.30
N LEU A 332 -6.21 -16.44 19.69
CA LEU A 332 -5.30 -17.49 20.19
C LEU A 332 -4.15 -16.95 21.04
N ASN A 333 -4.03 -15.63 21.18
CA ASN A 333 -2.96 -14.95 21.91
C ASN A 333 -1.55 -15.42 21.50
N LYS A 334 -1.32 -15.63 20.19
CA LYS A 334 -0.05 -16.13 19.65
C LYS A 334 0.39 -15.40 18.38
N HIS A 335 1.69 -15.41 18.10
CA HIS A 335 2.24 -14.96 16.82
C HIS A 335 1.74 -15.85 15.67
N ARG A 336 1.37 -15.24 14.54
CA ARG A 336 1.16 -15.93 13.26
C ARG A 336 2.52 -16.12 12.59
N ARG A 337 3.15 -17.27 12.86
CA ARG A 337 4.51 -17.59 12.38
C ARG A 337 4.55 -18.00 10.90
N LEU A 338 4.03 -17.15 10.04
CA LEU A 338 4.04 -17.28 8.58
C LEU A 338 5.04 -16.28 8.00
N PHE A 339 5.67 -16.62 6.88
CA PHE A 339 6.56 -15.69 6.20
C PHE A 339 5.74 -14.70 5.36
N TYR A 340 5.90 -13.41 5.65
CA TYR A 340 5.40 -12.29 4.84
C TYR A 340 6.42 -11.15 4.86
N PRO A 341 6.73 -10.48 3.73
CA PRO A 341 7.61 -9.31 3.71
C PRO A 341 7.15 -8.16 4.60
N SER A 342 5.85 -8.08 4.91
CA SER A 342 5.30 -7.10 5.86
C SER A 342 5.97 -7.16 7.23
N SER A 343 6.52 -8.32 7.63
CA SER A 343 7.30 -8.51 8.86
C SER A 343 8.49 -7.56 9.04
N VAL A 344 9.04 -6.98 7.97
CA VAL A 344 10.15 -6.01 8.06
C VAL A 344 9.70 -4.54 7.92
N THR A 345 8.40 -4.27 7.85
CA THR A 345 7.86 -2.90 7.80
C THR A 345 8.30 -2.02 9.00
N PRO A 346 8.52 -2.54 10.22
CA PRO A 346 9.12 -1.74 11.30
C PRO A 346 10.48 -1.13 10.93
N LEU A 347 11.28 -1.81 10.09
CA LEU A 347 12.55 -1.29 9.61
C LEU A 347 12.36 -0.19 8.56
N TRP A 348 11.43 -0.41 7.61
CA TRP A 348 11.11 0.55 6.56
C TRP A 348 10.58 1.87 7.14
N SER A 349 9.65 1.78 8.09
CA SER A 349 9.05 2.92 8.81
C SER A 349 9.99 3.54 9.86
N LYS A 350 11.20 2.99 10.05
CA LYS A 350 12.15 3.38 11.10
C LYS A 350 11.54 3.33 12.50
N CYS A 351 10.60 2.41 12.71
CA CYS A 351 9.96 2.10 13.99
C CYS A 351 10.75 1.04 14.77
N PHE A 352 12.03 1.31 15.01
CA PHE A 352 12.89 0.46 15.82
C PHE A 352 13.97 1.32 16.50
N GLU A 353 14.58 0.78 17.55
CA GLU A 353 15.67 1.47 18.25
C GLU A 353 16.94 1.47 17.38
N GLN A 354 17.35 2.66 16.93
CA GLN A 354 18.42 2.80 15.94
C GLN A 354 19.77 2.24 16.42
N ASN A 355 20.04 2.25 17.73
CA ASN A 355 21.23 1.64 18.32
C ASN A 355 21.25 0.11 18.24
N LYS A 356 20.10 -0.54 17.96
CA LYS A 356 19.99 -1.99 17.74
C LYS A 356 20.15 -2.40 16.28
N GLY A 357 20.44 -1.46 15.36
CA GLY A 357 20.51 -1.73 13.92
C GLY A 357 21.46 -2.89 13.53
N GLN A 358 22.60 -3.04 14.22
CA GLN A 358 23.51 -4.17 13.98
C GLN A 358 22.91 -5.52 14.41
N GLU A 359 22.34 -5.58 15.61
CA GLU A 359 21.73 -6.79 16.15
C GLU A 359 20.51 -7.20 15.31
N LEU A 360 19.60 -6.26 15.07
CA LEU A 360 18.41 -6.45 14.26
C LEU A 360 18.79 -6.86 12.84
N GLY A 361 19.79 -6.23 12.24
CA GLY A 361 20.24 -6.57 10.89
C GLY A 361 20.76 -7.99 10.77
N LYS A 362 21.53 -8.47 11.75
CA LYS A 362 21.96 -9.87 11.78
C LYS A 362 20.77 -10.82 11.91
N ARG A 363 19.83 -10.54 12.82
CA ARG A 363 18.66 -11.40 13.08
C ARG A 363 17.72 -11.47 11.87
N VAL A 364 17.37 -10.31 11.30
CA VAL A 364 16.45 -10.22 10.16
C VAL A 364 17.05 -10.84 8.91
N LEU A 365 18.34 -10.63 8.62
CA LEU A 365 18.98 -11.30 7.47
C LEU A 365 18.98 -12.82 7.62
N ASN A 366 19.34 -13.33 8.80
CA ASN A 366 19.29 -14.77 9.05
C ASN A 366 17.86 -15.31 8.83
N TYR A 367 16.84 -14.61 9.34
CA TYR A 367 15.46 -14.98 9.14
C TYR A 367 15.06 -15.02 7.65
N LEU A 368 15.37 -13.96 6.88
CA LEU A 368 15.06 -13.91 5.45
C LEU A 368 15.77 -15.01 4.66
N GLN A 369 17.00 -15.34 5.04
CA GLN A 369 17.78 -16.43 4.46
C GLN A 369 17.18 -17.81 4.80
N ASP A 370 16.83 -18.04 6.06
CA ASP A 370 16.22 -19.30 6.55
C ASP A 370 14.84 -19.53 5.93
N LYS A 371 14.10 -18.46 5.61
CA LYS A 371 12.83 -18.53 4.87
C LYS A 371 12.97 -18.61 3.36
N HIS A 372 14.21 -18.67 2.85
CA HIS A 372 14.55 -18.68 1.43
C HIS A 372 14.06 -17.47 0.63
N ALA A 373 13.67 -16.38 1.31
CA ALA A 373 13.09 -15.19 0.70
C ALA A 373 14.08 -14.43 -0.20
N LEU A 374 15.38 -14.55 0.07
CA LEU A 374 16.45 -13.86 -0.65
C LEU A 374 16.87 -14.56 -1.96
N GLY A 375 16.38 -15.77 -2.24
CA GLY A 375 16.84 -16.61 -3.35
C GLY A 375 16.12 -16.39 -4.69
N TYR A 376 14.99 -15.70 -4.67
CA TYR A 376 14.09 -15.54 -5.81
C TYR A 376 14.60 -14.50 -6.81
N LEU A 377 14.59 -14.83 -8.10
CA LEU A 377 15.20 -14.04 -9.17
C LEU A 377 14.31 -12.89 -9.67
N GLY A 378 12.98 -13.06 -9.62
CA GLY A 378 12.01 -12.06 -10.04
C GLY A 378 11.63 -11.06 -8.94
N GLY A 379 12.02 -11.32 -7.69
CA GLY A 379 11.73 -10.46 -6.54
C GLY A 379 11.45 -11.30 -5.29
N ILE A 380 11.31 -10.66 -4.13
CA ILE A 380 10.88 -11.34 -2.91
C ILE A 380 9.40 -11.70 -3.03
N PRO A 381 9.02 -12.97 -2.84
CA PRO A 381 7.63 -13.38 -2.93
C PRO A 381 6.83 -12.86 -1.74
N THR A 382 5.53 -12.73 -1.94
CA THR A 382 4.60 -12.23 -0.94
C THR A 382 4.43 -13.18 0.24
N SER A 383 4.48 -14.48 -0.02
CA SER A 383 4.51 -15.54 0.98
C SER A 383 5.30 -16.73 0.45
N ASN A 384 5.34 -17.84 1.20
CA ASN A 384 5.89 -19.11 0.74
C ASN A 384 4.79 -20.13 0.35
N ASP A 385 3.51 -19.73 0.44
CA ASP A 385 2.38 -20.62 0.27
C ASP A 385 1.72 -20.37 -1.10
N PHE A 386 1.63 -21.41 -1.94
CA PHE A 386 0.95 -21.33 -3.24
C PHE A 386 -0.55 -21.55 -3.07
N THR A 387 -1.34 -20.47 -3.09
CA THR A 387 -2.75 -20.47 -2.67
C THR A 387 -3.72 -20.00 -3.75
N ARG A 388 -3.20 -19.59 -4.92
CA ARG A 388 -3.89 -18.88 -6.03
C ARG A 388 -4.42 -17.49 -5.68
N GLU A 389 -4.31 -17.08 -4.42
CA GLU A 389 -4.59 -15.71 -4.01
C GLU A 389 -3.49 -14.77 -4.51
N GLN A 390 -3.83 -13.53 -4.85
CA GLN A 390 -2.87 -12.64 -5.50
C GLN A 390 -1.78 -12.10 -4.55
N TRP A 391 -2.06 -12.02 -3.26
CA TRP A 391 -1.10 -11.63 -2.23
C TRP A 391 -0.51 -12.86 -1.53
N ASP A 392 -0.06 -13.83 -2.31
CA ASP A 392 0.64 -15.04 -1.89
C ASP A 392 1.64 -15.50 -2.98
N PHE A 393 2.41 -16.56 -2.70
CA PHE A 393 3.35 -17.14 -3.67
C PHE A 393 2.61 -17.58 -4.96
N PRO A 394 3.16 -17.31 -6.17
CA PRO A 394 4.51 -16.84 -6.47
C PRO A 394 4.63 -15.33 -6.65
N ASN A 395 3.60 -14.54 -6.35
CA ASN A 395 3.61 -13.12 -6.71
C ASN A 395 4.59 -12.32 -5.85
N ALA A 396 5.29 -11.39 -6.50
CA ALA A 396 6.13 -10.36 -5.92
C ALA A 396 5.53 -8.98 -6.28
N TRP A 397 5.26 -8.17 -5.24
CA TRP A 397 4.66 -6.85 -5.41
C TRP A 397 5.70 -5.74 -5.19
N PRO A 398 5.75 -4.71 -6.06
CA PRO A 398 6.65 -3.57 -5.91
C PRO A 398 6.70 -2.95 -4.50
N PRO A 399 5.56 -2.65 -3.82
CA PRO A 399 5.61 -2.08 -2.48
C PRO A 399 6.32 -2.97 -1.46
N LEU A 400 6.21 -4.29 -1.59
CA LEU A 400 6.88 -5.25 -0.69
C LEU A 400 8.38 -5.31 -0.93
N GLN A 401 8.81 -5.15 -2.19
CA GLN A 401 10.23 -5.05 -2.52
C GLN A 401 10.85 -3.84 -1.85
N ASP A 402 10.17 -2.70 -1.96
CA ASP A 402 10.59 -1.45 -1.35
C ASP A 402 10.64 -1.53 0.19
N ILE A 403 9.63 -2.15 0.81
CA ILE A 403 9.59 -2.42 2.25
C ILE A 403 10.83 -3.19 2.70
N VAL A 404 11.19 -4.26 2.00
CA VAL A 404 12.38 -5.05 2.38
C VAL A 404 13.67 -4.30 2.09
N VAL A 405 13.85 -3.77 0.87
CA VAL A 405 15.09 -3.12 0.44
C VAL A 405 15.41 -1.91 1.32
N ARG A 406 14.49 -0.95 1.43
CA ARG A 406 14.72 0.25 2.25
C ARG A 406 14.68 -0.06 3.74
N GLY A 407 13.94 -1.09 4.16
CA GLY A 407 13.99 -1.59 5.54
C GLY A 407 15.39 -2.08 5.92
N LEU A 408 15.99 -2.92 5.08
CA LEU A 408 17.35 -3.41 5.28
C LEU A 408 18.38 -2.27 5.23
N ASP A 409 18.23 -1.32 4.31
CA ASP A 409 19.15 -0.19 4.20
C ASP A 409 19.09 0.75 5.42
N ASN A 410 17.90 0.94 6.00
CA ASN A 410 17.70 1.76 7.20
C ASN A 410 18.43 1.23 8.46
N LEU A 411 18.83 -0.04 8.49
CA LEU A 411 19.50 -0.64 9.65
C LEU A 411 20.92 -0.10 9.90
N ARG A 412 21.55 0.50 8.89
CA ARG A 412 22.98 0.91 8.94
C ARG A 412 23.92 -0.23 9.33
N TYR A 413 23.53 -1.45 8.98
CA TYR A 413 24.32 -2.66 9.15
C TYR A 413 24.84 -3.09 7.78
N LYS A 414 26.15 -3.00 7.56
CA LYS A 414 26.76 -3.13 6.23
C LYS A 414 26.29 -4.38 5.45
N PRO A 415 26.25 -5.60 6.01
CA PRO A 415 25.72 -6.76 5.29
C PRO A 415 24.27 -6.59 4.84
N ALA A 416 23.41 -5.95 5.63
CA ALA A 416 22.02 -5.68 5.24
C ALA A 416 21.93 -4.65 4.12
N GLN A 417 22.81 -3.64 4.12
CA GLN A 417 22.86 -2.64 3.06
C GLN A 417 23.36 -3.22 1.73
N GLU A 418 24.35 -4.12 1.78
CA GLU A 418 24.79 -4.85 0.58
C GLU A 418 23.69 -5.78 0.05
N GLU A 419 22.98 -6.49 0.93
CA GLU A 419 21.83 -7.33 0.53
C GLU A 419 20.70 -6.47 -0.07
N ALA A 420 20.37 -5.33 0.55
CA ALA A 420 19.40 -4.37 0.01
C ALA A 420 19.75 -3.94 -1.42
N LYS A 421 21.03 -3.65 -1.68
CA LYS A 421 21.53 -3.30 -3.01
C LYS A 421 21.42 -4.46 -4.00
N VAL A 422 21.70 -5.70 -3.59
CA VAL A 422 21.52 -6.90 -4.43
C VAL A 422 20.06 -7.08 -4.81
N LEU A 423 19.15 -7.02 -3.83
CA LEU A 423 17.71 -7.15 -4.02
C LEU A 423 17.15 -6.03 -4.93
N ALA A 424 17.57 -4.79 -4.71
CA ALA A 424 17.14 -3.65 -5.52
C ALA A 424 17.55 -3.81 -7.00
N ARG A 425 18.81 -4.20 -7.25
CA ARG A 425 19.32 -4.43 -8.61
C ARG A 425 18.62 -5.60 -9.29
N ARG A 426 18.33 -6.65 -8.53
CA ARG A 426 17.58 -7.80 -9.01
C ARG A 426 16.17 -7.41 -9.44
N TRP A 427 15.47 -6.64 -8.62
CA TRP A 427 14.12 -6.14 -8.95
C TRP A 427 14.14 -5.26 -10.21
N VAL A 428 15.07 -4.29 -10.29
CA VAL A 428 15.23 -3.45 -11.49
C VAL A 428 15.50 -4.29 -12.73
N ASN A 429 16.38 -5.30 -12.63
CA ASN A 429 16.66 -6.20 -13.75
C ASN A 429 15.42 -7.02 -14.15
N ALA A 430 14.65 -7.53 -13.20
CA ALA A 430 13.41 -8.25 -13.49
C ALA A 430 12.39 -7.34 -14.20
N ASN A 431 12.21 -6.10 -13.74
CA ASN A 431 11.35 -5.14 -14.41
C ASN A 431 11.84 -4.80 -15.82
N MET A 432 13.15 -4.63 -16.01
CA MET A 432 13.74 -4.39 -17.33
C MET A 432 13.49 -5.53 -18.31
N ILE A 433 13.62 -6.79 -17.87
CA ILE A 433 13.33 -7.96 -18.71
C ILE A 433 11.87 -7.94 -19.16
N GLY A 434 10.93 -7.78 -18.22
CA GLY A 434 9.51 -7.74 -18.53
C GLY A 434 9.14 -6.57 -19.45
N TYR A 435 9.74 -5.40 -19.23
CA TYR A 435 9.51 -4.21 -20.05
C TYR A 435 10.07 -4.37 -21.47
N GLN A 436 11.24 -4.99 -21.63
CA GLN A 436 11.83 -5.25 -22.96
C GLN A 436 10.98 -6.20 -23.80
N GLU A 437 10.33 -7.17 -23.17
CA GLU A 437 9.49 -8.16 -23.86
C GLU A 437 8.09 -7.63 -24.19
N SER A 438 7.50 -6.85 -23.28
CA SER A 438 6.09 -6.44 -23.38
C SER A 438 5.86 -4.98 -23.75
N GLY A 439 6.85 -4.10 -23.51
CA GLY A 439 6.68 -2.65 -23.54
C GLY A 439 5.95 -2.07 -22.33
N GLU A 440 5.65 -2.89 -21.31
CA GLU A 440 4.76 -2.53 -20.21
C GLU A 440 5.40 -2.75 -18.83
N MET A 441 4.93 -1.97 -17.85
CA MET A 441 5.18 -2.20 -16.42
C MET A 441 3.95 -2.83 -15.78
N PHE A 442 4.12 -3.94 -15.06
CA PHE A 442 2.98 -4.70 -14.51
C PHE A 442 2.66 -4.32 -13.06
N GLU A 443 1.42 -4.55 -12.65
CA GLU A 443 0.95 -4.43 -11.26
C GLU A 443 1.79 -5.26 -10.28
N LYS A 444 2.09 -6.51 -10.65
CA LYS A 444 2.80 -7.50 -9.86
C LYS A 444 3.59 -8.43 -10.79
N TYR A 445 4.66 -9.02 -10.28
CA TYR A 445 5.58 -9.89 -11.04
C TYR A 445 5.63 -11.29 -10.42
N ASP A 446 6.09 -12.28 -11.19
CA ASP A 446 6.41 -13.61 -10.67
C ASP A 446 7.77 -13.56 -9.95
N ALA A 447 7.84 -14.06 -8.71
CA ALA A 447 9.07 -14.06 -7.92
C ALA A 447 10.12 -15.04 -8.47
N VAL A 448 9.72 -16.11 -9.14
CA VAL A 448 10.58 -17.17 -9.66
C VAL A 448 11.15 -16.79 -11.02
N VAL A 449 10.31 -16.32 -11.94
CA VAL A 449 10.65 -16.03 -13.33
C VAL A 449 10.80 -14.52 -13.56
N PRO A 450 12.04 -13.98 -13.66
CA PRO A 450 12.26 -12.55 -13.87
C PRO A 450 11.55 -12.02 -15.11
N GLY A 451 10.85 -10.89 -14.97
CA GLY A 451 10.16 -10.23 -16.07
C GLY A 451 8.75 -10.74 -16.35
N GLN A 452 8.41 -11.95 -15.90
CA GLN A 452 7.06 -12.47 -16.00
C GLN A 452 6.13 -11.71 -15.04
N TYR A 453 4.93 -11.36 -15.52
CA TYR A 453 3.88 -10.79 -14.68
C TYR A 453 3.32 -11.84 -13.71
N GLY A 454 2.85 -11.42 -12.54
CA GLY A 454 2.21 -12.32 -11.59
C GLY A 454 0.74 -12.61 -11.94
N GLU A 455 0.18 -13.66 -11.35
CA GLU A 455 -1.18 -14.16 -11.65
C GLU A 455 -2.05 -14.25 -10.39
N GLY A 456 -3.28 -14.77 -10.51
CA GLY A 456 -4.16 -15.04 -9.38
C GLY A 456 -4.92 -13.82 -8.84
N GLY A 457 -5.85 -14.09 -7.91
CA GLY A 457 -6.84 -13.14 -7.42
C GLY A 457 -8.14 -13.10 -8.24
N GLU A 458 -8.93 -12.05 -8.03
CA GLU A 458 -10.27 -11.90 -8.60
C GLU A 458 -10.27 -11.29 -10.03
N TYR A 459 -9.11 -10.91 -10.57
CA TYR A 459 -9.01 -10.24 -11.88
C TYR A 459 -7.67 -10.48 -12.59
N GLU A 460 -7.63 -10.21 -13.91
CA GLU A 460 -6.42 -10.32 -14.74
C GLU A 460 -5.37 -9.26 -14.39
N VAL A 461 -4.09 -9.52 -14.64
CA VAL A 461 -3.01 -8.56 -14.32
C VAL A 461 -3.15 -7.24 -15.09
N GLN A 462 -2.73 -6.13 -14.48
CA GLN A 462 -2.80 -4.79 -15.07
C GLN A 462 -1.43 -4.27 -15.53
N ALA A 463 -1.44 -3.42 -16.58
CA ALA A 463 -0.26 -2.83 -17.22
C ALA A 463 -0.15 -1.30 -17.01
N GLY A 464 1.00 -0.71 -17.36
CA GLY A 464 1.35 0.69 -17.11
C GLY A 464 1.55 1.07 -15.63
N PHE A 465 1.82 0.13 -14.71
CA PHE A 465 1.45 0.34 -13.30
C PHE A 465 2.31 1.35 -12.49
N GLY A 466 1.67 2.36 -11.88
CA GLY A 466 2.29 3.52 -11.24
C GLY A 466 3.22 3.23 -10.06
N TRP A 467 2.87 2.32 -9.15
CA TRP A 467 3.78 1.97 -8.03
C TRP A 467 5.04 1.21 -8.50
N SER A 468 4.97 0.52 -9.65
CA SER A 468 6.03 -0.32 -10.18
C SER A 468 7.06 0.58 -10.80
N ASN A 469 6.56 1.58 -11.54
CA ASN A 469 7.35 2.70 -12.01
C ASN A 469 8.03 3.43 -10.85
N GLY A 470 7.28 3.82 -9.82
CA GLY A 470 7.79 4.53 -8.65
C GLY A 470 8.89 3.77 -7.89
N VAL A 471 8.69 2.49 -7.61
CA VAL A 471 9.67 1.63 -6.93
C VAL A 471 10.92 1.40 -7.78
N ALA A 472 10.77 1.13 -9.08
CA ALA A 472 11.90 0.97 -9.98
C ALA A 472 12.75 2.25 -10.04
N LEU A 473 12.12 3.43 -10.18
CA LEU A 473 12.82 4.72 -10.15
C LEU A 473 13.53 4.95 -8.82
N ARG A 474 12.91 4.61 -7.67
CA ARG A 474 13.54 4.69 -6.34
C ARG A 474 14.79 3.82 -6.24
N PHE A 475 14.76 2.60 -6.74
CA PHE A 475 15.92 1.72 -6.72
C PHE A 475 17.02 2.16 -7.69
N ILE A 476 16.67 2.62 -8.89
CA ILE A 476 17.61 3.21 -9.82
C ILE A 476 18.31 4.42 -9.18
N TYR A 477 17.53 5.32 -8.59
CA TYR A 477 18.03 6.52 -7.94
C TYR A 477 18.99 6.22 -6.78
N ASN A 478 18.71 5.18 -5.99
CA ASN A 478 19.54 4.83 -4.84
C ASN A 478 20.78 3.99 -5.20
N TYR A 479 20.73 3.14 -6.23
CA TYR A 479 21.72 2.06 -6.42
C TYR A 479 22.45 2.05 -7.78
N TYR A 480 22.06 2.93 -8.71
CA TYR A 480 22.67 3.05 -10.05
C TYR A 480 23.25 4.43 -10.38
N ARG A 481 22.98 5.45 -9.54
CA ARG A 481 23.61 6.76 -9.66
C ARG A 481 25.05 6.75 -9.12
N LYS A 482 25.91 7.56 -9.71
CA LYS A 482 27.19 7.97 -9.13
C LYS A 482 26.91 8.98 -8.02
N ILE A 483 26.97 8.53 -6.76
CA ILE A 483 26.83 9.38 -5.58
C ILE A 483 28.21 9.92 -5.19
#